data_AF-A0A2D6VHA3-F1
#
_entry.id   AF-A0A2D6VHA3-F1
#
_cell.length_a   1.000
_cell.length_b   1.000
_cell.length_c   1.000
_cell.angle_alpha   90.00
_cell.angle_beta   90.00
_cell.angle_gamma   90.00
#
_symmetry.space_group_name_H-M   'P 1'
#
loop_
_entity.id
_entity.type
_entity.pdbx_description
1 polymer ?
#
loop_
_entity_poly.entity_id
_entity_poly.type
_entity_poly.pdbx_seq_one_letter_code
_entity_poly.pdbx_strand_id
1 'polypeptide(L)'
;MNRSVEIIAILRKGMEKMLSKAENLRVNYTRIFNFNENRVSLRMEVAEPESAFTPMGRIDVVELPTNNGRITCNCTLTELQTGQSSRIVLRLKDSQERERECEKVFGFFRKILSLPSENLVTQPAIPVDPPKADGSDVGPGSGFPLDSSRGAQSKEDKPND
;
A
#
# COMPACT_ATOMS: atom_id res chain seq x y z
N MET A 1 -16.73 -11.36 10.58
CA MET A 1 -15.46 -11.31 11.33
C MET A 1 -14.60 -12.57 11.17
N ASN A 2 -15.17 -13.76 10.91
CA ASN A 2 -14.39 -15.00 10.77
C ASN A 2 -13.21 -14.86 9.79
N ARG A 3 -13.39 -14.14 8.68
CA ARG A 3 -12.33 -13.92 7.69
C ARG A 3 -11.24 -12.97 8.16
N SER A 4 -11.59 -11.89 8.85
CA SER A 4 -10.59 -11.00 9.48
C SER A 4 -9.69 -11.76 10.46
N VAL A 5 -10.26 -12.73 11.19
CA VAL A 5 -9.49 -13.57 12.13
C VAL A 5 -8.50 -14.48 11.41
N GLU A 6 -8.92 -15.12 10.31
CA GLU A 6 -8.04 -15.92 9.44
C GLU A 6 -6.88 -15.07 8.89
N ILE A 7 -7.17 -13.86 8.42
CA ILE A 7 -6.17 -12.97 7.84
C ILE A 7 -5.15 -12.53 8.87
N ILE A 8 -5.59 -12.14 10.07
CA ILE A 8 -4.64 -11.81 11.14
C ILE A 8 -3.74 -13.00 11.48
N ALA A 9 -4.23 -14.24 11.39
CA ALA A 9 -3.39 -15.42 11.61
C ALA A 9 -2.34 -15.60 10.51
N ILE A 10 -2.70 -15.35 9.25
CA ILE A 10 -1.77 -15.37 8.10
C ILE A 10 -0.71 -14.27 8.25
N LEU A 11 -1.14 -13.04 8.53
CA LEU A 11 -0.26 -11.89 8.69
C LEU A 11 0.71 -12.10 9.85
N ARG A 12 0.24 -12.63 10.98
CA ARG A 12 1.10 -12.97 12.11
C ARG A 12 2.20 -13.97 11.72
N LYS A 13 1.83 -15.10 11.10
CA LYS A 13 2.80 -16.12 10.66
C LYS A 13 3.82 -15.56 9.66
N GLY A 14 3.36 -14.73 8.72
CA GLY A 14 4.23 -14.09 7.74
C GLY A 14 5.21 -13.10 8.38
N MET A 15 4.76 -12.31 9.36
CA MET A 15 5.65 -11.41 10.11
C MET A 15 6.64 -12.19 10.99
N GLU A 16 6.21 -13.27 11.65
CA GLU A 16 7.11 -14.16 12.41
C GLU A 16 8.22 -14.72 11.51
N LYS A 17 7.89 -15.18 10.29
CA LYS A 17 8.87 -15.65 9.30
C LYS A 17 9.78 -14.53 8.80
N MET A 18 9.26 -13.32 8.61
CA MET A 18 10.05 -12.15 8.21
C MET A 18 11.08 -11.79 9.29
N LEU A 19 10.69 -11.88 10.55
CA LEU A 19 11.48 -11.46 11.70
C LEU A 19 12.40 -12.55 12.24
N SER A 20 12.21 -13.82 11.86
CA SER A 20 13.10 -14.90 12.26
C SER A 20 14.54 -14.74 11.75
N LYS A 21 14.78 -13.83 10.80
CA LYS A 21 16.11 -13.47 10.28
C LYS A 21 16.77 -12.32 11.07
N ALA A 22 16.02 -11.63 11.93
CA ALA A 22 16.53 -10.54 12.75
C ALA A 22 16.95 -11.08 14.11
N GLU A 23 18.23 -11.43 14.27
CA GLU A 23 18.74 -12.21 15.42
C GLU A 23 18.69 -11.46 16.77
N ASN A 24 18.42 -10.15 16.78
CA ASN A 24 18.48 -9.31 17.97
C ASN A 24 17.15 -8.61 18.35
N LEU A 25 16.03 -8.97 17.73
CA LEU A 25 14.73 -8.33 18.01
C LEU A 25 13.75 -9.33 18.62
N ARG A 26 13.27 -9.03 19.83
CA ARG A 26 12.13 -9.72 20.43
C ARG A 26 10.85 -9.04 19.96
N VAL A 27 9.87 -9.82 19.51
CA VAL A 27 8.62 -9.29 18.96
C VAL A 27 7.43 -9.93 19.64
N ASN A 28 6.50 -9.09 20.11
CA ASN A 28 5.23 -9.47 20.67
C ASN A 28 4.08 -9.02 19.77
N TYR A 29 3.06 -9.86 19.70
CA TYR A 29 1.84 -9.58 18.95
C TYR A 29 0.62 -9.62 19.87
N THR A 30 -0.17 -8.55 19.88
CA THR A 30 -1.46 -8.49 20.58
C THR A 30 -2.59 -8.44 19.55
N ARG A 31 -3.49 -9.42 19.61
CA ARG A 31 -4.73 -9.41 18.82
C ARG A 31 -5.83 -8.70 19.62
N ILE A 32 -6.50 -7.74 19.00
CA ILE A 32 -7.55 -6.92 19.63
C ILE A 32 -8.82 -7.03 18.80
N PHE A 33 -9.93 -7.39 19.43
CA PHE A 33 -11.23 -7.49 18.78
C PHE A 33 -12.09 -6.27 19.10
N ASN A 34 -12.67 -5.67 18.06
CA ASN A 34 -13.70 -4.66 18.20
C ASN A 34 -14.94 -5.14 17.46
N PHE A 35 -15.89 -5.67 18.23
CA PHE A 35 -17.13 -6.23 17.71
C PHE A 35 -18.08 -5.16 17.17
N ASN A 36 -18.07 -3.95 17.75
CA ASN A 36 -18.92 -2.85 17.30
C ASN A 36 -18.58 -2.41 15.88
N GLU A 37 -17.29 -2.42 15.54
CA GLU A 37 -16.80 -2.02 14.21
C GLU A 37 -16.50 -3.21 13.27
N ASN A 38 -16.81 -4.44 13.70
CA ASN A 38 -16.42 -5.66 12.98
C ASN A 38 -14.92 -5.72 12.61
N ARG A 39 -14.06 -5.19 13.49
CA ARG A 39 -12.63 -4.99 13.24
C ARG A 39 -11.79 -5.91 14.10
N VAL A 40 -10.77 -6.53 13.49
CA VAL A 40 -9.72 -7.26 14.21
C VAL A 40 -8.41 -6.54 14.01
N SER A 41 -7.73 -6.24 15.10
CA SER A 41 -6.46 -5.51 15.09
C SER A 41 -5.32 -6.44 15.50
N LEU A 42 -4.14 -6.23 14.92
CA LEU A 42 -2.90 -6.87 15.34
C LEU A 42 -1.89 -5.77 15.65
N ARG A 43 -1.54 -5.62 16.92
CA ARG A 43 -0.49 -4.70 17.37
C ARG A 43 0.83 -5.46 17.47
N MET A 44 1.89 -4.86 16.94
CA MET A 44 3.26 -5.36 17.03
C MET A 44 4.06 -4.47 17.98
N GLU A 45 4.69 -5.11 18.95
CA GLU A 45 5.60 -4.49 19.90
C GLU A 45 6.98 -5.15 19.76
N VAL A 46 8.04 -4.36 19.80
CA VAL A 46 9.41 -4.86 19.67
C VAL A 46 10.24 -4.45 20.87
N ALA A 47 11.22 -5.28 21.22
CA ALA A 47 12.21 -4.98 22.23
C ALA A 47 13.58 -5.47 21.76
N GLU A 48 14.59 -4.62 21.94
CA GLU A 48 15.99 -5.05 21.97
C GLU A 48 16.24 -5.94 23.20
N PRO A 49 17.36 -6.69 23.27
CA PRO A 49 17.73 -7.43 24.46
C PRO A 49 17.74 -6.50 25.68
N GLU A 50 17.18 -6.95 26.80
CA GLU A 50 17.13 -6.21 28.07
C GLU A 50 16.30 -4.91 28.10
N SER A 51 15.71 -4.50 26.98
CA SER A 51 14.79 -3.36 26.90
C SER A 51 13.32 -3.74 27.11
N ALA A 52 12.48 -2.73 27.38
CA ALA A 52 11.03 -2.88 27.44
C ALA A 52 10.41 -2.91 26.02
N PHE A 53 9.29 -3.62 25.89
CA PHE A 53 8.55 -3.68 24.63
C PHE A 53 7.96 -2.32 24.27
N THR A 54 8.28 -1.86 23.06
CA THR A 54 7.78 -0.61 22.48
C THR A 54 6.83 -0.92 21.33
N PRO A 55 5.61 -0.34 21.31
CA PRO A 55 4.69 -0.50 20.20
C PRO A 55 5.20 0.18 18.94
N MET A 56 5.30 -0.58 17.85
CA MET A 56 5.87 -0.09 16.58
C MET A 56 4.82 0.06 15.50
N GLY A 57 3.92 -0.91 15.37
CA GLY A 57 2.90 -0.85 14.34
C GLY A 57 1.62 -1.58 14.71
N ARG A 58 0.56 -1.22 14.01
CA ARG A 58 -0.77 -1.83 14.15
C ARG A 58 -1.37 -2.08 12.78
N ILE A 59 -2.04 -3.21 12.64
CA ILE A 59 -2.85 -3.57 11.48
C ILE A 59 -4.29 -3.64 11.96
N ASP A 60 -5.16 -2.82 11.40
CA ASP A 60 -6.61 -2.90 11.60
C ASP A 60 -7.25 -3.55 10.38
N VAL A 61 -7.92 -4.69 10.57
CA VAL A 61 -8.55 -5.46 9.49
C VAL A 61 -10.06 -5.44 9.63
N VAL A 62 -10.72 -4.91 8.62
CA VAL A 62 -12.18 -4.93 8.46
C VAL A 62 -12.54 -5.78 7.26
N GLU A 63 -13.45 -6.73 7.48
CA GLU A 63 -13.97 -7.59 6.42
C GLU A 63 -14.86 -6.77 5.48
N LEU A 64 -14.62 -6.86 4.17
CA LEU A 64 -15.51 -6.27 3.18
C LEU A 64 -16.42 -7.37 2.63
N PRO A 65 -17.75 -7.24 2.75
CA PRO A 65 -18.67 -8.22 2.20
C PRO A 65 -18.54 -8.24 0.69
N THR A 66 -18.36 -9.43 0.12
CA THR A 66 -18.35 -9.63 -1.32
C THR A 66 -19.40 -10.66 -1.69
N ASN A 67 -20.18 -10.34 -2.72
CA ASN A 67 -21.34 -11.14 -3.12
C ASN A 67 -20.95 -12.42 -3.90
N ASN A 68 -19.65 -12.65 -4.11
CA ASN A 68 -19.09 -13.66 -5.00
C ASN A 68 -18.12 -14.63 -4.30
N GLY A 69 -18.14 -14.68 -2.96
CA GLY A 69 -17.30 -15.59 -2.17
C GLY A 69 -15.81 -15.22 -2.13
N ARG A 70 -15.40 -14.10 -2.74
CA ARG A 70 -14.00 -13.63 -2.73
C ARG A 70 -13.70 -12.83 -1.48
N ILE A 71 -12.83 -13.32 -0.61
CA ILE A 71 -12.51 -12.60 0.63
C ILE A 71 -11.68 -11.36 0.29
N THR A 72 -12.29 -10.19 0.50
CA THR A 72 -11.59 -8.89 0.40
C THR A 72 -11.56 -8.27 1.79
N CYS A 73 -10.42 -7.74 2.18
CA CYS A 73 -10.29 -7.09 3.47
C CYS A 73 -9.64 -5.73 3.33
N ASN A 74 -10.13 -4.81 4.15
CA ASN A 74 -9.57 -3.49 4.26
C ASN A 74 -8.59 -3.48 5.44
N CYS A 75 -7.34 -3.17 5.15
CA CYS A 75 -6.28 -3.11 6.15
C CYS A 75 -5.81 -1.66 6.30
N THR A 76 -5.89 -1.15 7.53
CA THR A 76 -5.23 0.11 7.89
C THR A 76 -3.97 -0.22 8.67
N LEU A 77 -2.83 0.17 8.12
CA LEU A 77 -1.50 -0.01 8.68
C LEU A 77 -1.09 1.29 9.35
N THR A 78 -0.80 1.27 10.65
CA THR A 78 -0.47 2.46 11.43
C THR A 78 0.88 2.28 12.09
N GLU A 79 1.79 3.23 11.87
CA GLU A 79 3.08 3.33 12.54
C GLU A 79 2.85 4.09 13.85
N LEU A 80 3.06 3.42 14.97
CA LEU A 80 2.64 3.96 16.27
C LEU A 80 3.59 5.04 16.80
N GLN A 81 4.84 5.07 16.31
CA GLN A 81 5.84 6.08 16.69
C GLN A 81 5.55 7.45 16.04
N THR A 82 5.14 7.45 14.77
CA THR A 82 4.91 8.67 14.00
C THR A 82 3.43 9.04 13.89
N GLY A 83 2.53 8.08 14.16
CA GLY A 83 1.10 8.20 13.91
C GLY A 83 0.71 8.07 12.43
N GLN A 84 1.68 7.85 11.53
CA GLN A 84 1.41 7.72 10.09
C GLN A 84 0.60 6.47 9.81
N SER A 85 -0.38 6.59 8.90
CA SER A 85 -1.22 5.47 8.51
C SER A 85 -1.36 5.35 7.00
N SER A 86 -1.46 4.10 6.54
CA SER A 86 -1.67 3.75 5.15
C SER A 86 -2.78 2.73 5.05
N ARG A 87 -3.65 2.88 4.05
CA ARG A 87 -4.78 1.99 3.82
C ARG A 87 -4.51 1.14 2.59
N ILE A 88 -4.61 -0.16 2.75
CA ILE A 88 -4.48 -1.11 1.65
C ILE A 88 -5.68 -2.07 1.63
N VAL A 89 -6.03 -2.52 0.43
CA VAL A 89 -7.08 -3.52 0.24
C VAL A 89 -6.42 -4.82 -0.16
N LEU A 90 -6.58 -5.85 0.67
CA LEU A 90 -6.07 -7.20 0.40
C LEU A 90 -7.15 -8.00 -0.34
N ARG A 91 -6.81 -8.47 -1.54
CA ARG A 91 -7.70 -9.32 -2.36
C ARG A 91 -7.22 -10.77 -2.27
N LEU A 92 -7.89 -11.57 -1.45
CA LEU A 92 -7.39 -12.89 -1.06
C LEU A 92 -8.15 -14.00 -1.79
N LYS A 93 -8.04 -14.04 -3.12
CA LYS A 93 -8.77 -14.98 -3.98
C LYS A 93 -8.21 -16.40 -3.88
N ASP A 94 -6.88 -16.56 -3.98
CA ASP A 94 -6.18 -17.85 -3.94
C ASP A 94 -4.89 -17.77 -3.08
N SER A 95 -4.23 -18.92 -2.87
CA SER A 95 -3.04 -19.01 -2.00
C SER A 95 -1.85 -18.19 -2.51
N GLN A 96 -1.63 -18.11 -3.81
CA GLN A 96 -0.53 -17.33 -4.39
C GLN A 96 -0.80 -15.83 -4.30
N GLU A 97 -2.02 -15.39 -4.63
CA GLU A 97 -2.43 -13.99 -4.47
C GLU A 97 -2.38 -13.58 -3.00
N ARG A 98 -2.73 -14.48 -2.06
CA ARG A 98 -2.63 -14.21 -0.62
C ARG A 98 -1.22 -13.83 -0.20
N GLU A 99 -0.20 -14.59 -0.61
CA GLU A 99 1.19 -14.27 -0.23
C GLU A 99 1.63 -12.93 -0.80
N ARG A 100 1.35 -12.69 -2.08
CA ARG A 100 1.69 -11.43 -2.76
C ARG A 100 0.98 -10.23 -2.14
N GLU A 101 -0.29 -10.36 -1.80
CA GLU A 101 -1.06 -9.29 -1.18
C GLU A 101 -0.59 -9.02 0.25
N CYS A 102 -0.26 -10.07 1.02
CA CYS A 102 0.32 -9.93 2.35
C CYS A 102 1.70 -9.25 2.33
N GLU A 103 2.48 -9.40 1.24
CA GLU A 103 3.79 -8.75 1.10
C GLU A 103 3.71 -7.22 1.23
N LYS A 104 2.59 -6.60 0.84
CA LYS A 104 2.36 -5.15 1.03
C LYS A 104 2.36 -4.77 2.51
N VAL A 105 1.82 -5.63 3.37
CA VAL A 105 1.84 -5.46 4.83
C VAL A 105 3.27 -5.66 5.34
N PHE A 106 3.98 -6.66 4.86
CA PHE A 106 5.34 -6.94 5.31
C PHE A 106 6.31 -5.82 4.93
N GLY A 107 6.18 -5.25 3.72
CA GLY A 107 6.95 -4.07 3.30
C GLY A 107 6.80 -2.89 4.25
N PHE A 108 5.59 -2.65 4.77
CA PHE A 108 5.35 -1.62 5.78
C PHE A 108 6.12 -1.88 7.08
N PHE A 109 6.10 -3.10 7.60
CA PHE A 109 6.84 -3.44 8.82
C PHE A 109 8.35 -3.48 8.62
N ARG A 110 8.84 -3.90 7.44
CA ARG A 110 10.27 -3.79 7.11
C ARG A 110 10.72 -2.34 7.15
N LYS A 111 9.91 -1.41 6.63
CA LYS A 111 10.21 0.02 6.69
C LYS A 111 10.27 0.54 8.13
N ILE A 112 9.27 0.21 8.96
CA ILE A 112 9.24 0.63 10.37
C ILE A 112 10.46 0.11 11.14
N LEU A 113 10.82 -1.14 10.90
CA LEU A 113 11.91 -1.81 11.60
C LEU A 113 13.28 -1.60 10.93
N SER A 114 13.36 -0.78 9.88
CA SER A 114 14.57 -0.55 9.09
C SER A 114 15.26 -1.85 8.62
N LEU A 115 14.47 -2.87 8.30
CA LEU A 115 14.95 -4.15 7.80
C LEU A 115 15.23 -4.06 6.28
N PRO A 116 16.25 -4.77 5.78
CA PRO A 116 16.52 -4.82 4.35
C PRO A 116 15.30 -5.35 3.60
N SER A 117 14.92 -4.66 2.53
CA SER A 117 13.87 -5.14 1.63
C SER A 117 14.41 -6.37 0.89
N GLU A 118 13.74 -7.51 1.01
CA GLU A 118 14.00 -8.61 0.07
C GLU A 118 13.50 -8.14 -1.29
N ASN A 119 14.43 -7.87 -2.21
CA ASN A 119 14.14 -7.36 -3.56
C ASN A 119 13.25 -8.36 -4.32
N LEU A 120 11.94 -8.19 -4.24
CA LEU A 120 10.98 -8.78 -5.16
C LEU A 120 10.67 -7.73 -6.23
N VAL A 121 11.42 -7.83 -7.34
CA VAL A 121 11.14 -7.32 -8.68
C VAL A 121 10.65 -5.87 -8.74
N THR A 122 11.60 -4.99 -8.98
CA THR A 122 11.45 -3.64 -9.56
C THR A 122 10.29 -3.60 -10.57
N GLN A 123 9.22 -2.88 -10.24
CA GLN A 123 8.35 -2.32 -11.29
C GLN A 123 9.19 -1.27 -12.04
N PRO A 124 9.20 -1.26 -13.39
CA PRO A 124 9.90 -0.22 -14.12
C PRO A 124 9.23 1.12 -13.81
N ALA A 125 9.99 2.03 -13.21
CA ALA A 125 9.63 3.42 -13.11
C ALA A 125 9.45 3.95 -14.53
N ILE A 126 8.25 4.45 -14.84
CA ILE A 126 8.01 5.26 -16.03
C ILE A 126 8.87 6.52 -15.85
N PRO A 127 9.83 6.83 -16.75
CA PRO A 127 10.59 8.06 -16.65
C PRO A 127 9.63 9.22 -16.90
N VAL A 128 9.47 10.10 -15.91
CA VAL A 128 8.85 11.41 -16.10
C VAL A 128 9.98 12.34 -16.51
N ASP A 129 9.95 12.80 -17.76
CA ASP A 129 10.89 13.78 -18.30
C ASP A 129 10.90 15.06 -17.42
N PRO A 130 12.07 15.62 -17.08
CA PRO A 130 12.15 16.85 -16.30
C PRO A 130 11.79 18.08 -17.15
N PRO A 131 11.15 19.11 -16.55
CA PRO A 131 10.83 20.35 -17.23
C PRO A 131 12.10 21.18 -17.46
N LYS A 132 12.31 21.62 -18.69
CA LYS A 132 13.44 22.48 -19.09
C LYS A 132 13.04 23.96 -18.96
N ALA A 133 13.72 24.69 -18.10
CA ALA A 133 13.87 26.15 -18.07
C ALA A 133 15.40 26.42 -18.10
N ASP A 134 16.00 27.45 -18.68
CA ASP A 134 15.59 28.81 -19.02
C ASP A 134 16.68 29.46 -19.95
N GLY A 135 16.34 30.50 -20.73
CA GLY A 135 17.19 31.54 -21.37
C GLY A 135 18.35 31.15 -22.31
N SER A 136 18.75 31.88 -23.39
CA SER A 136 18.53 33.29 -23.77
C SER A 136 18.98 33.54 -25.25
N ASP A 137 18.30 34.50 -25.92
CA ASP A 137 18.79 35.49 -26.93
C ASP A 137 19.27 34.98 -28.33
N VAL A 138 18.95 35.51 -29.53
CA VAL A 138 18.60 36.85 -30.04
C VAL A 138 17.91 36.71 -31.43
N GLY A 139 16.93 37.56 -31.79
CA GLY A 139 16.75 38.03 -33.19
C GLY A 139 15.35 37.92 -33.82
N PRO A 140 14.93 38.88 -34.68
CA PRO A 140 13.57 39.44 -34.67
C PRO A 140 12.66 38.92 -35.79
N GLY A 141 11.35 38.81 -35.53
CA GLY A 141 10.40 38.49 -36.59
C GLY A 141 8.95 38.39 -36.17
N SER A 142 8.24 39.52 -36.28
CA SER A 142 6.83 39.64 -36.70
C SER A 142 5.77 38.66 -36.17
N GLY A 143 4.81 39.21 -35.43
CA GLY A 143 3.39 38.90 -35.66
C GLY A 143 2.72 38.10 -34.54
N PHE A 144 1.95 38.79 -33.70
CA PHE A 144 0.79 38.16 -33.07
C PHE A 144 -0.24 37.84 -34.18
N PRO A 145 -0.95 36.70 -34.04
CA PRO A 145 -2.35 36.87 -33.70
C PRO A 145 -2.80 35.96 -32.54
N LEU A 146 -3.51 36.59 -31.61
CA LEU A 146 -4.53 35.96 -30.79
C LEU A 146 -5.70 35.53 -31.70
N ASP A 147 -6.01 34.24 -31.76
CA ASP A 147 -7.33 33.73 -32.12
C ASP A 147 -7.45 32.33 -31.46
N SER A 148 -8.23 32.16 -30.38
CA SER A 148 -9.69 32.01 -30.32
C SER A 148 -10.19 30.65 -30.79
N SER A 149 -11.23 30.20 -30.07
CA SER A 149 -12.19 29.14 -30.41
C SER A 149 -11.75 27.70 -30.10
N ARG A 150 -12.32 27.02 -29.08
CA ARG A 150 -13.72 26.57 -28.94
C ARG A 150 -14.10 25.62 -30.09
N GLY A 151 -14.25 24.34 -29.80
CA GLY A 151 -14.79 23.38 -30.76
C GLY A 151 -14.87 21.96 -30.25
N ALA A 152 -16.03 21.59 -29.71
CA ALA A 152 -16.48 20.21 -29.69
C ALA A 152 -16.59 19.70 -31.14
N GLN A 153 -16.15 18.48 -31.44
CA GLN A 153 -16.49 17.81 -32.69
C GLN A 153 -17.35 16.58 -32.40
N SER A 154 -18.54 16.60 -32.99
CA SER A 154 -19.39 15.44 -33.24
C SER A 154 -19.44 15.18 -34.73
N LYS A 155 -19.47 13.87 -35.05
CA LYS A 155 -19.93 13.20 -36.29
C LYS A 155 -19.10 13.34 -37.56
N GLU A 156 -18.83 12.18 -38.15
CA GLU A 156 -18.89 12.03 -39.61
C GLU A 156 -19.52 10.68 -39.98
N ASP A 157 -20.25 10.71 -41.09
CA ASP A 157 -21.27 9.78 -41.56
C ASP A 157 -20.87 9.31 -42.97
N LYS A 158 -21.28 8.08 -43.34
CA LYS A 158 -21.54 7.56 -44.70
C LYS A 158 -20.34 7.22 -45.64
N PRO A 159 -20.52 6.38 -46.70
CA PRO A 159 -21.60 6.46 -47.71
C PRO A 159 -22.26 5.16 -48.26
N ASN A 160 -23.43 5.42 -48.87
CA ASN A 160 -24.26 4.79 -49.93
C ASN A 160 -23.86 3.43 -50.55
N ASP A 161 -24.85 2.54 -50.78
CA ASP A 161 -25.81 2.54 -51.93
C ASP A 161 -27.16 1.97 -51.45
#